data_AF-A0A2D9VD38-F1
#
_entry.id   AF-A0A2D9VD38-F1
#
_cell.length_a   1.000
_cell.length_b   1.000
_cell.length_c   1.000
_cell.angle_alpha   90.00
_cell.angle_beta   90.00
_cell.angle_gamma   90.00
#
_symmetry.space_group_name_H-M   'P 1'
#
loop_
_entity.id
_entity.type
_entity.pdbx_description
1 polymer ?
#
loop_
_entity_poly.entity_id
_entity_poly.type
_entity_poly.pdbx_seq_one_letter_code
_entity_poly.pdbx_strand_id
1 'polypeptide(L)'
;MVRIDKIIYMITCFKSLSDDLEDSQYSLPKENILIDDSVIRVLSRLGVVLEKFNQKELIQSIPLGRESFLLSNTMIHSEETCKAVNPCCDSCHMNSHCDYYNNKNSWVCKESN
;
A
#
# COMPACT_ATOMS: atom_id res chain seq x y z
N MET A 1 -6.01 3.78 -12.62
CA MET A 1 -4.63 4.31 -12.64
C MET A 1 -3.96 3.89 -11.35
N VAL A 2 -2.87 3.13 -11.47
CA VAL A 2 -2.04 2.68 -10.35
C VAL A 2 -0.76 3.52 -10.31
N ARG A 3 -0.41 4.04 -9.13
CA ARG A 3 0.78 4.88 -8.91
C ARG A 3 1.98 4.05 -8.47
N ILE A 4 2.82 3.70 -9.44
CA ILE A 4 3.99 2.84 -9.24
C ILE A 4 5.02 3.50 -8.30
N ASP A 5 5.16 4.83 -8.33
CA ASP A 5 6.03 5.58 -7.42
C ASP A 5 5.72 5.28 -5.96
N LYS A 6 4.43 5.19 -5.61
CA LYS A 6 3.97 4.87 -4.26
C LYS A 6 4.22 3.40 -3.91
N ILE A 7 4.04 2.48 -4.85
CA ILE A 7 4.34 1.05 -4.66
C ILE A 7 5.81 0.86 -4.29
N ILE A 8 6.72 1.45 -5.07
CA ILE A 8 8.16 1.34 -4.82
C ILE A 8 8.52 1.96 -3.47
N TYR A 9 7.97 3.13 -3.16
CA TYR A 9 8.19 3.78 -1.88
C TYR A 9 7.74 2.91 -0.69
N MET A 10 6.55 2.28 -0.76
CA MET A 10 6.10 1.34 0.29
C MET A 10 7.07 0.20 0.50
N ILE A 11 7.50 -0.43 -0.60
CA ILE A 11 8.46 -1.54 -0.54
C ILE A 11 9.75 -1.09 0.14
N THR A 12 10.28 0.08 -0.23
CA THR A 12 11.50 0.63 0.38
C THR A 12 11.31 0.90 1.87
N CYS A 13 10.18 1.48 2.29
CA CYS A 13 9.88 1.71 3.70
C CYS A 13 9.78 0.40 4.48
N PHE A 14 9.06 -0.60 3.97
CA PHE A 14 8.97 -1.90 4.64
C PHE A 14 10.33 -2.59 4.75
N LYS A 15 11.15 -2.53 3.70
CA LYS A 15 12.53 -3.03 3.74
C LYS A 15 13.37 -2.35 4.82
N SER A 16 13.23 -1.03 5.00
CA SER A 16 13.98 -0.30 6.02
C SER A 16 13.57 -0.65 7.47
N LEU A 17 12.41 -1.28 7.63
CA LEU A 17 11.87 -1.70 8.93
C LEU A 17 12.13 -3.19 9.22
N SER A 18 12.41 -3.98 8.19
CA SER A 18 12.73 -5.40 8.32
C SER A 18 14.23 -5.63 8.39
N ASP A 19 14.70 -6.36 9.40
CA ASP A 19 16.10 -6.83 9.48
C ASP A 19 16.37 -8.07 8.59
N ASP A 20 15.36 -8.50 7.81
CA ASP A 20 15.38 -9.75 7.06
C ASP A 20 16.32 -9.72 5.85
N LEU A 21 16.95 -10.87 5.58
CA LEU A 21 17.72 -11.15 4.36
C LEU A 21 16.90 -10.84 3.09
N GLU A 22 17.53 -10.29 2.06
CA GLU A 22 16.86 -9.88 0.81
C GLU A 22 16.04 -10.99 0.13
N ASP A 23 16.42 -12.25 0.34
CA ASP A 23 15.79 -13.41 -0.28
C ASP A 23 14.36 -13.67 0.22
N SER A 24 14.02 -13.29 1.46
CA SER A 24 12.64 -13.46 2.00
C SER A 24 11.62 -12.58 1.28
N GLN A 25 12.12 -11.61 0.51
CA GLN A 25 11.32 -10.57 -0.12
C GLN A 25 10.86 -10.94 -1.52
N TYR A 26 11.32 -12.09 -2.05
CA TYR A 26 10.93 -12.65 -3.33
C TYR A 26 9.94 -13.80 -3.12
N SER A 27 8.81 -13.74 -3.81
CA SER A 27 7.84 -14.84 -3.89
C SER A 27 7.70 -15.34 -5.32
N LEU A 28 7.35 -16.61 -5.48
CA LEU A 28 6.83 -17.10 -6.75
C LEU A 28 5.58 -16.28 -7.11
N PRO A 29 5.40 -15.88 -8.38
CA PRO A 29 4.18 -15.22 -8.82
C PRO A 29 2.98 -16.08 -8.46
N LYS A 30 2.07 -15.56 -7.64
CA LYS A 30 0.85 -16.27 -7.28
C LYS A 30 -0.23 -15.97 -8.30
N GLU A 31 -0.84 -17.02 -8.84
CA GLU A 31 -2.06 -16.89 -9.61
C GLU A 31 -3.23 -16.59 -8.65
N ASN A 32 -4.16 -15.73 -9.08
CA ASN A 32 -5.39 -15.39 -8.34
C ASN A 32 -5.17 -14.74 -6.96
N ILE A 33 -4.33 -13.70 -6.90
CA ILE A 33 -4.15 -12.90 -5.68
C ILE A 33 -5.44 -12.14 -5.35
N LEU A 34 -6.05 -12.48 -4.21
CA LEU A 34 -7.12 -11.71 -3.59
C LEU A 34 -6.53 -10.67 -2.66
N ILE A 35 -7.01 -9.42 -2.75
CA ILE A 35 -6.57 -8.31 -1.92
C ILE A 35 -7.67 -8.01 -0.91
N ASP A 36 -7.30 -7.96 0.36
CA ASP A 36 -8.22 -7.64 1.46
C ASP A 36 -8.59 -6.15 1.47
N ASP A 37 -9.80 -5.82 1.93
CA ASP A 37 -10.29 -4.44 2.05
C ASP A 37 -9.40 -3.57 2.95
N SER A 38 -8.78 -4.16 3.97
CA SER A 38 -7.80 -3.47 4.82
C SER A 38 -6.56 -3.04 4.04
N VAL A 39 -6.08 -3.88 3.12
CA VAL A 39 -4.97 -3.55 2.23
C VAL A 39 -5.39 -2.47 1.25
N ILE A 40 -6.58 -2.60 0.65
CA ILE A 40 -7.14 -1.60 -0.27
C ILE A 40 -7.24 -0.23 0.42
N ARG A 41 -7.67 -0.17 1.68
CA ARG A 41 -7.72 1.06 2.47
C ARG A 41 -6.34 1.72 2.58
N VAL A 42 -5.30 0.96 2.91
CA VAL A 42 -3.93 1.50 3.03
C VAL A 42 -3.43 1.99 1.69
N LEU A 43 -3.57 1.19 0.63
CA LEU A 43 -3.17 1.55 -0.72
C LEU A 43 -3.88 2.83 -1.20
N SER A 44 -5.18 2.95 -0.92
CA SER A 44 -5.97 4.14 -1.25
C SER A 44 -5.52 5.37 -0.46
N ARG A 45 -5.29 5.22 0.85
CA ARG A 45 -4.81 6.32 1.72
C ARG A 45 -3.42 6.80 1.34
N LEU A 46 -2.52 5.90 0.96
CA LEU A 46 -1.18 6.29 0.51
C LEU A 46 -1.21 6.93 -0.90
N GLY A 47 -2.28 6.70 -1.65
CA GLY A 47 -2.47 7.21 -3.00
C GLY A 47 -1.97 6.27 -4.10
N VAL A 48 -1.81 4.97 -3.81
CA VAL A 48 -1.44 3.96 -4.82
C VAL A 48 -2.57 3.75 -5.82
N VAL A 49 -3.81 3.67 -5.33
CA VAL A 49 -5.01 3.44 -6.13
C VAL A 49 -6.09 4.48 -5.86
N LEU A 50 -6.97 4.65 -6.84
CA LEU A 50 -8.21 5.43 -6.71
C LEU A 50 -9.36 4.53 -6.25
N GLU A 51 -10.48 5.14 -5.85
CA GLU A 51 -11.70 4.44 -5.42
C GLU A 51 -12.22 3.44 -6.46
N LYS A 52 -12.05 3.76 -7.76
CA LYS A 52 -12.26 2.83 -8.87
C LYS A 52 -10.91 2.40 -9.43
N PHE A 53 -10.51 1.17 -9.17
CA PHE A 53 -9.29 0.58 -9.71
C PHE A 53 -9.52 -0.84 -10.21
N ASN A 54 -8.66 -1.27 -11.15
CA ASN A 54 -8.64 -2.65 -11.61
C ASN A 54 -7.63 -3.44 -10.77
N GLN A 55 -8.10 -4.44 -10.03
CA GLN A 55 -7.24 -5.26 -9.17
C GLN A 55 -6.14 -5.98 -9.95
N LYS A 56 -6.42 -6.42 -11.17
CA LYS A 56 -5.42 -7.06 -12.04
C LYS A 56 -4.32 -6.08 -12.42
N GLU A 57 -4.68 -4.84 -12.78
CA GLU A 57 -3.72 -3.76 -13.08
C GLU A 57 -2.83 -3.46 -11.87
N LEU A 58 -3.41 -3.41 -10.66
CA LEU A 58 -2.67 -3.20 -9.42
C LEU A 58 -1.63 -4.30 -9.21
N ILE A 59 -2.03 -5.58 -9.26
CA ILE A 59 -1.12 -6.71 -9.08
C ILE A 59 -0.01 -6.69 -10.13
N GLN A 60 -0.34 -6.42 -11.40
CA GLN A 60 0.64 -6.36 -12.49
C GLN A 60 1.60 -5.17 -12.38
N SER A 61 1.23 -4.13 -11.62
CA SER A 61 2.08 -2.96 -11.38
C SER A 61 3.07 -3.17 -10.24
N ILE A 62 2.88 -4.21 -9.43
CA ILE A 62 3.82 -4.57 -8.36
C ILE A 62 5.03 -5.26 -9.00
N PRO A 63 6.27 -4.90 -8.62
CA PRO A 63 7.45 -5.58 -9.15
C PRO A 63 7.38 -7.09 -8.95
N LEU A 64 7.73 -7.83 -10.00
CA LEU A 64 7.64 -9.29 -10.01
C LEU A 64 8.36 -9.90 -8.80
N GLY A 65 7.64 -10.77 -8.09
CA GLY A 65 8.12 -11.45 -6.90
C GLY A 65 8.02 -10.60 -5.63
N ARG A 66 7.58 -9.35 -5.68
CA ARG A 66 7.38 -8.51 -4.50
C ARG A 66 5.93 -8.45 -4.02
N GLU A 67 5.02 -9.16 -4.68
CA GLU A 67 3.58 -9.11 -4.41
C GLU A 67 3.27 -9.60 -3.01
N SER A 68 3.75 -10.80 -2.64
CA SER A 68 3.50 -11.35 -1.31
C SER A 68 4.10 -10.45 -0.22
N PHE A 69 5.33 -9.97 -0.43
CA PHE A 69 6.01 -9.08 0.50
C PHE A 69 5.23 -7.78 0.72
N LEU A 70 4.83 -7.10 -0.36
CA LEU A 70 4.09 -5.86 -0.25
C LEU A 70 2.73 -6.08 0.42
N LEU A 71 1.97 -7.10 0.00
CA LEU A 71 0.62 -7.33 0.49
C LEU A 71 0.59 -7.76 1.95
N SER A 72 1.49 -8.65 2.39
CA SER A 72 1.56 -9.08 3.79
C SER A 72 1.98 -7.94 4.72
N ASN A 73 3.02 -7.19 4.36
CA ASN A 73 3.46 -6.04 5.16
C ASN A 73 2.41 -4.93 5.17
N THR A 74 1.67 -4.74 4.07
CA THR A 74 0.56 -3.78 4.04
C THR A 74 -0.58 -4.21 4.96
N MET A 75 -0.89 -5.50 5.02
CA MET A 75 -1.88 -6.05 5.95
C MET A 75 -1.48 -5.78 7.41
N ILE A 76 -0.25 -6.12 7.80
CA ILE A 76 0.31 -5.83 9.14
C ILE A 76 0.24 -4.33 9.43
N HIS A 77 0.70 -3.50 8.49
CA HIS A 77 0.65 -2.05 8.62
C HIS A 77 -0.77 -1.53 8.81
N SER A 78 -1.77 -2.17 8.19
CA SER A 78 -3.19 -1.81 8.31
C SER A 78 -3.75 -2.06 9.71
N GLU A 79 -3.19 -3.02 10.45
CA GLU A 79 -3.59 -3.42 11.80
C GLU A 79 -2.87 -2.59 12.86
N GLU A 80 -1.58 -2.34 12.67
CA GLU A 80 -0.73 -1.72 13.69
C GLU A 80 -0.66 -0.19 13.58
N THR A 81 -0.68 0.36 12.36
CA THR A 81 -0.42 1.79 12.11
C THR A 81 -1.54 2.48 11.35
N CYS A 82 -1.85 2.03 10.13
CA CYS A 82 -2.88 2.61 9.26
C CYS A 82 -4.27 2.01 9.53
N LYS A 83 -4.66 2.08 10.80
CA LYS A 83 -5.91 1.54 11.34
C LYS A 83 -7.14 2.15 10.69
N ALA A 84 -8.23 1.40 10.60
CA ALA A 84 -9.49 1.88 10.03
C ALA A 84 -9.96 3.17 10.72
N VAL A 85 -9.92 3.18 12.05
CA VAL A 85 -10.25 4.31 12.93
C VAL A 85 -8.98 4.80 13.61
N ASN A 86 -8.79 6.12 13.69
CA ASN A 86 -7.66 6.80 14.34
C ASN A 86 -6.28 6.20 13.97
N PRO A 87 -5.85 6.30 12.69
CA PRO A 87 -4.54 5.83 12.27
C PRO A 87 -3.41 6.64 12.95
N CYS A 88 -2.31 5.97 13.27
CA CYS A 88 -1.13 6.58 13.91
C CYS A 88 -0.25 7.32 12.88
N CYS A 89 -0.78 8.33 12.21
CA CYS A 89 -0.10 8.96 11.07
C CYS A 89 1.15 9.75 11.45
N ASP A 90 1.17 10.40 12.63
CA ASP A 90 2.31 11.23 13.04
C ASP A 90 3.59 10.41 13.25
N SER A 91 3.47 9.16 13.67
CA SER A 91 4.59 8.22 13.85
C SER A 91 4.76 7.23 12.68
N CYS A 92 3.98 7.38 11.60
CA CYS A 92 4.06 6.47 10.46
C CYS A 92 5.28 6.76 9.59
N HIS A 93 6.12 5.76 9.35
CA HIS A 93 7.31 5.85 8.49
C HIS A 93 7.03 6.23 7.03
N MET A 94 5.77 6.13 6.59
CA MET A 94 5.33 6.48 5.23
C MET A 94 4.65 7.85 5.16
N ASN A 95 4.58 8.60 6.27
CA ASN A 95 3.76 9.81 6.37
C ASN A 95 4.18 10.90 5.38
N SER A 96 5.46 11.06 5.08
CA SER A 96 6.01 12.10 4.20
C SER A 96 5.55 11.97 2.74
N HIS A 97 5.21 10.75 2.31
CA HIS A 97 4.61 10.48 1.01
C HIS A 97 3.19 9.90 1.12
N CYS A 98 2.50 10.02 2.25
CA CYS A 98 1.12 9.57 2.39
C CYS A 98 0.14 10.64 1.94
N ASP A 99 -0.69 10.35 0.94
CA ASP A 99 -1.58 11.36 0.38
C ASP A 99 -2.78 11.68 1.29
N TYR A 100 -3.24 10.72 2.09
CA TYR A 100 -4.22 10.92 3.16
C TYR A 100 -3.71 11.86 4.24
N TYR A 101 -2.50 11.62 4.77
CA TYR A 101 -1.93 12.44 5.83
C TYR A 101 -1.60 13.87 5.34
N ASN A 102 -1.03 13.97 4.13
CA ASN A 102 -0.63 15.25 3.56
C ASN A 102 -1.79 16.01 2.88
N ASN A 103 -3.04 15.56 3.03
CA ASN A 103 -4.22 16.14 2.39
C ASN A 103 -4.10 16.30 0.86
N LYS A 104 -3.40 15.35 0.21
CA LYS A 104 -3.19 15.31 -1.25
C LYS A 104 -4.22 14.46 -1.99
N ASN A 105 -5.22 13.88 -1.31
CA ASN A 105 -6.27 13.05 -1.91
C ASN A 105 -7.25 13.81 -2.83
N SER A 106 -6.84 14.86 -3.52
CA SER A 106 -7.67 15.65 -4.44
C SER A 106 -8.22 14.85 -5.63
N TRP A 107 -7.75 13.61 -5.84
CA TRP A 107 -8.28 12.66 -6.84
C TRP A 107 -9.35 11.72 -6.30
N VAL A 108 -9.55 11.64 -4.98
CA VAL A 108 -10.74 10.97 -4.43
C VAL A 108 -11.85 11.98 -4.65
N CYS A 109 -12.69 11.74 -5.66
CA CYS A 109 -13.85 12.57 -5.93
C CYS A 109 -14.58 12.78 -4.61
N LYS A 110 -14.55 14.00 -4.09
CA LYS A 110 -15.41 14.37 -2.97
C LYS A 110 -16.83 14.27 -3.52
N GLU A 111 -17.53 13.16 -3.28
CA GLU A 111 -18.98 13.22 -3.25
C GLU A 111 -19.33 14.17 -2.11
N SER A 112 -19.50 15.42 -2.51
CA SER A 112 -19.99 16.50 -1.68
C SER A 112 -21.50 16.31 -1.62
N ASN A 113 -22.02 15.86 -0.49
CA ASN A 113 -23.39 16.08 -0.08
C ASN A 113 -23.42 16.35 1.42
#